data_AF-H3C864-F1
#
_entry.id   AF-H3C864-F1
#
_cell.length_a   1.000
_cell.length_b   1.000
_cell.length_c   1.000
_cell.angle_alpha   90.00
_cell.angle_beta   90.00
_cell.angle_gamma   90.00
#
_symmetry.space_group_name_H-M   'P 1'
#
loop_
_entity.id
_entity.type
_entity.pdbx_description
1 polymer ?
#
loop_
_entity_poly.entity_id
_entity_poly.type
_entity_poly.pdbx_seq_one_letter_code
_entity_poly.pdbx_strand_id
1 'polypeptide(L)'
;NSIAASAVCAFNLSAITRAFNGPFRSQENPRSTWLPTANPVPNFQCGTITDEGPNEGLTERTLQDAQRLYLMNDVVQPESVDPLVLQDDVRFSNLVVDIVQGMDTLYHVMYISTEYGTILKALATPNKNLQGCYLEEMELFPAGVRQPILSLQILHSDRSLFVGLNDRVLKIPLERCSTYTSEM
;
A
#
# COMPACT_ATOMS: atom_id res chain seq x y z
N ASN A 1 2.73 14.24 -20.27
CA ASN A 1 3.29 13.56 -19.10
C ASN A 1 3.41 14.54 -17.96
N SER A 2 2.68 14.32 -16.88
CA SER A 2 2.77 15.13 -15.67
C SER A 2 4.10 14.88 -14.95
N ILE A 3 4.50 15.84 -14.11
CA ILE A 3 5.65 15.71 -13.19
C ILE A 3 5.45 14.44 -12.36
N ALA A 4 6.51 13.66 -12.18
CA ALA A 4 6.45 12.47 -11.35
C ALA A 4 6.27 12.88 -9.88
N ALA A 5 5.31 12.30 -9.18
CA ALA A 5 5.14 12.46 -7.75
C ALA A 5 4.65 11.14 -7.18
N SER A 6 5.12 10.79 -5.99
CA SER A 6 4.74 9.55 -5.30
C SER A 6 4.26 9.85 -3.89
N ALA A 7 3.30 9.05 -3.44
CA ALA A 7 2.73 9.17 -2.10
C ALA A 7 2.55 7.78 -1.46
N VAL A 8 2.61 7.73 -0.14
CA VAL A 8 2.24 6.56 0.66
C VAL A 8 1.02 6.91 1.51
N CYS A 9 -0.06 6.16 1.33
CA CYS A 9 -1.31 6.32 2.10
C CYS A 9 -1.59 5.05 2.90
N ALA A 10 -2.14 5.21 4.11
CA ALA A 10 -2.65 4.11 4.92
C ALA A 10 -4.18 4.05 4.84
N PHE A 11 -4.72 2.83 4.86
CA PHE A 11 -6.15 2.56 4.81
C PHE A 11 -6.52 1.57 5.89
N ASN A 12 -7.55 1.91 6.66
CA ASN A 12 -8.13 1.00 7.63
C ASN A 12 -9.04 -0.02 6.94
N LEU A 13 -8.97 -1.29 7.36
CA LEU A 13 -9.87 -2.34 6.87
C LEU A 13 -11.34 -1.97 7.05
N SER A 14 -11.68 -1.23 8.12
CA SER A 14 -13.04 -0.74 8.35
C SER A 14 -13.52 0.25 7.28
N ALA A 15 -12.62 1.06 6.70
CA ALA A 15 -12.95 1.96 5.60
C ALA A 15 -13.19 1.18 4.29
N ILE A 16 -12.42 0.11 4.07
CA ILE A 16 -12.61 -0.82 2.95
C ILE A 16 -13.97 -1.52 3.06
N THR A 17 -14.26 -2.13 4.23
CA THR A 17 -15.55 -2.77 4.49
C THR A 17 -16.71 -1.79 4.34
N ARG A 18 -16.56 -0.55 4.80
CA ARG A 18 -17.59 0.49 4.64
C ARG A 18 -17.88 0.79 3.17
N ALA A 19 -16.86 0.96 2.34
CA ALA A 19 -17.03 1.23 0.91
C ALA A 19 -17.74 0.05 0.21
N PHE A 20 -17.37 -1.18 0.58
CA PHE A 20 -17.98 -2.39 0.03
C PHE A 20 -19.41 -2.66 0.53
N ASN A 21 -19.78 -2.12 1.68
CA ASN A 21 -21.17 -2.10 2.16
C ASN A 21 -22.00 -0.98 1.54
N GLY A 22 -21.36 -0.01 0.90
CA GLY A 22 -22.00 1.08 0.18
C GLY A 22 -22.68 0.64 -1.11
N PRO A 23 -23.30 1.58 -1.85
CA PRO A 23 -23.92 1.31 -3.13
C PRO A 23 -22.86 0.98 -4.20
N PHE A 24 -23.28 0.22 -5.21
CA PHE A 24 -22.50 0.04 -6.43
C PHE A 24 -22.61 1.29 -7.31
N ARG A 25 -21.64 1.47 -8.21
CA ARG A 25 -21.67 2.45 -9.28
C ARG A 25 -21.95 1.71 -10.58
N SER A 26 -23.05 2.04 -11.26
CA SER A 26 -23.43 1.37 -12.50
C SER A 26 -23.91 2.35 -13.57
N GLN A 27 -23.89 1.90 -14.82
CA GLN A 27 -24.47 2.59 -15.96
C GLN A 27 -25.54 1.70 -16.59
N GLU A 28 -26.70 2.27 -16.90
CA GLU A 28 -27.78 1.54 -17.57
C GLU A 28 -27.39 1.12 -19.00
N ASN A 29 -26.65 1.99 -19.70
CA ASN A 29 -26.07 1.74 -21.01
C ASN A 29 -24.75 2.52 -21.17
N PRO A 30 -23.90 2.21 -22.18
CA PRO A 30 -22.58 2.83 -22.33
C PRO A 30 -22.58 4.35 -22.53
N ARG A 31 -23.74 4.95 -22.84
CA ARG A 31 -23.89 6.40 -23.04
C ARG A 31 -24.48 7.10 -21.82
N SER A 32 -24.93 6.37 -20.80
CA SER A 32 -25.51 6.92 -19.58
C SER A 32 -24.43 7.37 -18.59
N THR A 33 -24.78 8.30 -17.70
CA THR A 33 -23.91 8.66 -16.57
C THR A 33 -23.86 7.53 -15.54
N TRP A 34 -22.74 7.43 -14.83
CA TRP A 34 -22.57 6.52 -13.70
C TRP A 34 -23.41 6.99 -12.51
N LEU A 35 -24.33 6.15 -12.04
CA LEU A 35 -25.21 6.45 -10.93
C LEU A 35 -25.06 5.42 -9.80
N PRO A 36 -25.33 5.83 -8.55
CA PRO A 36 -25.36 4.88 -7.44
C PRO A 36 -26.53 3.91 -7.60
N THR A 37 -26.26 2.63 -7.38
CA THR A 37 -27.23 1.54 -7.39
C THR A 37 -27.18 0.86 -6.03
N ALA A 38 -28.34 0.65 -5.41
CA ALA A 38 -28.42 0.04 -4.09
C ALA A 38 -27.71 -1.32 -4.06
N ASN A 39 -26.98 -1.59 -2.99
CA ASN A 39 -26.32 -2.87 -2.81
C ASN A 39 -27.37 -3.93 -2.44
N PRO A 40 -27.61 -4.95 -3.30
CA PRO A 40 -28.62 -5.97 -3.03
C PRO A 40 -28.24 -6.86 -1.85
N VAL A 41 -26.93 -6.99 -1.54
CA VAL A 41 -26.39 -7.87 -0.50
C VAL A 41 -25.28 -7.15 0.27
N PRO A 42 -25.61 -6.41 1.34
CA PRO A 42 -24.59 -5.78 2.19
C PRO A 42 -23.66 -6.83 2.83
N ASN A 43 -22.38 -6.50 3.00
CA ASN A 43 -21.29 -7.34 3.55
C ASN A 43 -20.83 -8.52 2.68
N PHE A 44 -21.12 -8.55 1.38
CA PHE A 44 -20.70 -9.65 0.50
C PHE A 44 -21.12 -11.04 1.01
N GLN A 45 -22.19 -11.13 1.81
CA GLN A 45 -22.80 -12.40 2.17
C GLN A 45 -23.57 -12.96 0.96
N CYS A 46 -22.86 -13.16 -0.14
CA CYS A 46 -23.36 -14.04 -1.16
C CYS A 46 -23.49 -15.41 -0.51
N GLY A 47 -24.63 -16.07 -0.73
CA GLY A 47 -24.73 -17.48 -0.41
C GLY A 47 -23.56 -18.24 -1.03
N THR A 48 -23.20 -19.39 -0.49
CA THR A 48 -22.32 -20.32 -1.19
C THR A 48 -23.19 -21.38 -1.81
N ILE A 49 -22.94 -21.75 -3.06
CA ILE A 49 -23.62 -22.85 -3.72
C ILE A 49 -23.32 -24.12 -2.91
N THR A 50 -24.35 -24.70 -2.29
CA THR A 50 -24.25 -25.92 -1.46
C THR A 50 -24.53 -27.19 -2.24
N ASP A 51 -24.95 -27.07 -3.50
CA ASP A 51 -25.26 -28.22 -4.35
C ASP A 51 -23.97 -28.90 -4.82
N GLU A 52 -23.92 -30.24 -4.69
CA GLU A 52 -22.79 -31.03 -5.15
C GLU A 52 -22.58 -30.85 -6.66
N GLY A 53 -21.41 -30.32 -7.05
CA GLY A 53 -21.11 -30.06 -8.45
C GLY A 53 -19.89 -29.17 -8.67
N PRO A 54 -19.57 -28.82 -9.93
CA PRO A 54 -18.38 -28.04 -10.28
C PRO A 54 -18.33 -26.64 -9.64
N ASN A 55 -19.47 -26.14 -9.19
CA ASN A 55 -19.65 -24.81 -8.64
C ASN A 55 -19.86 -24.82 -7.11
N GLU A 56 -19.74 -25.98 -6.46
CA GLU A 56 -19.86 -26.12 -5.01
C GLU A 56 -18.86 -25.21 -4.30
N GLY A 57 -19.33 -24.46 -3.30
CA GLY A 57 -18.52 -23.50 -2.54
C GLY A 57 -18.26 -22.16 -3.26
N LEU A 58 -18.72 -21.98 -4.50
CA LEU A 58 -18.67 -20.67 -5.15
C LEU A 58 -19.74 -19.72 -4.62
N THR A 59 -19.43 -18.44 -4.71
CA THR A 59 -20.32 -17.30 -4.41
C THR A 59 -21.57 -17.33 -5.29
N GLU A 60 -22.74 -17.51 -4.67
CA GLU A 60 -24.05 -17.43 -5.32
C GLU A 60 -24.37 -15.97 -5.66
N ARG A 61 -24.58 -15.71 -6.95
CA ARG A 61 -24.91 -14.38 -7.45
C ARG A 61 -25.70 -14.48 -8.74
N THR A 62 -26.66 -13.57 -8.95
CA THR A 62 -27.34 -13.50 -10.23
C THR A 62 -26.36 -13.10 -11.33
N LEU A 63 -26.44 -13.73 -12.50
CA LEU A 63 -25.57 -13.41 -13.63
C LEU A 63 -25.69 -11.93 -14.05
N GLN A 64 -26.90 -11.37 -13.95
CA GLN A 64 -27.16 -9.97 -14.28
C GLN A 64 -26.41 -9.01 -13.35
N ASP A 65 -26.42 -9.28 -12.04
CA ASP A 65 -25.68 -8.46 -11.07
C ASP A 65 -24.18 -8.63 -11.23
N ALA A 66 -23.70 -9.85 -11.48
CA ALA A 66 -22.28 -10.13 -11.71
C ALA A 66 -21.72 -9.36 -12.92
N GLN A 67 -22.53 -9.18 -13.97
CA GLN A 67 -22.14 -8.44 -15.17
C GLN A 67 -22.18 -6.92 -15.01
N ARG A 68 -22.94 -6.39 -14.04
CA ARG A 68 -23.21 -4.94 -13.92
C ARG A 68 -22.64 -4.28 -12.67
N LEU A 69 -22.56 -5.00 -11.56
CA LEU A 69 -22.26 -4.45 -10.23
C LEU A 69 -20.86 -4.90 -9.76
N TYR A 70 -19.81 -4.35 -10.37
CA TYR A 70 -18.40 -4.70 -10.05
C TYR A 70 -17.57 -3.51 -9.54
N LEU A 71 -18.13 -2.30 -9.56
CA LEU A 71 -17.49 -1.08 -9.08
C LEU A 71 -18.31 -0.50 -7.93
N MET A 72 -17.68 -0.21 -6.79
CA MET A 72 -18.35 0.50 -5.69
C MET A 72 -18.49 1.99 -6.02
N ASN A 73 -19.57 2.61 -5.58
CA ASN A 73 -19.76 4.05 -5.70
C ASN A 73 -18.93 4.82 -4.68
N ASP A 74 -18.86 4.29 -3.46
CA ASP A 74 -18.13 4.92 -2.37
C ASP A 74 -16.64 4.64 -2.50
N VAL A 75 -15.83 5.67 -2.26
CA VAL A 75 -14.36 5.57 -2.31
C VAL A 75 -13.82 5.20 -0.94
N VAL A 76 -12.89 4.24 -0.91
CA VAL A 76 -12.14 3.90 0.31
C VAL A 76 -11.34 5.12 0.76
N GLN A 77 -11.73 5.71 1.88
CA GLN A 77 -11.04 6.87 2.42
C GLN A 77 -9.74 6.45 3.11
N PRO A 78 -8.62 7.16 2.86
CA PRO A 78 -7.40 6.97 3.63
C PRO A 78 -7.63 7.34 5.10
N GLU A 79 -6.74 6.86 5.96
CA GLU A 79 -6.78 7.15 7.40
C GLU A 79 -6.62 8.64 7.71
N SER A 80 -5.86 9.36 6.88
CA SER A 80 -5.67 10.81 6.95
C SER A 80 -5.85 11.44 5.57
N VAL A 81 -6.24 12.73 5.55
CA VAL A 81 -6.36 13.52 4.31
C VAL A 81 -5.00 13.66 3.62
N ASP A 82 -3.96 13.90 4.42
CA ASP A 82 -2.60 14.04 3.93
C ASP A 82 -1.89 12.66 3.91
N PRO A 83 -1.08 12.35 2.88
CA PRO A 83 -0.34 11.09 2.80
C PRO A 83 0.76 11.02 3.87
N LEU A 84 1.13 9.81 4.29
CA LEU A 84 2.19 9.58 5.28
C LEU A 84 3.57 10.05 4.76
N VAL A 85 3.81 9.86 3.46
CA VAL A 85 4.99 10.33 2.74
C VAL A 85 4.52 10.89 1.40
N LEU A 86 5.09 12.02 1.00
CA LEU A 86 4.90 12.63 -0.31
C LEU A 86 6.27 13.04 -0.84
N GLN A 87 6.60 12.67 -2.07
CA GLN A 87 7.83 13.10 -2.71
C GLN A 87 7.59 13.47 -4.16
N ASP A 88 8.03 14.66 -4.51
CA ASP A 88 8.04 15.16 -5.88
C ASP A 88 9.28 14.64 -6.63
N ASP A 89 9.15 14.51 -7.94
CA ASP A 89 10.17 14.04 -8.90
C ASP A 89 10.75 12.64 -8.62
N VAL A 90 10.08 11.85 -7.77
CA VAL A 90 10.49 10.48 -7.44
C VAL A 90 9.34 9.50 -7.67
N ARG A 91 9.68 8.32 -8.19
CA ARG A 91 8.76 7.18 -8.36
C ARG A 91 9.08 6.09 -7.35
N PHE A 92 8.16 5.86 -6.43
CA PHE A 92 8.21 4.71 -5.51
C PHE A 92 7.86 3.44 -6.27
N SER A 93 8.49 2.32 -5.89
CA SER A 93 8.31 1.01 -6.52
C SER A 93 7.81 -0.05 -5.55
N ASN A 94 8.47 -0.23 -4.40
CA ASN A 94 8.09 -1.19 -3.37
C ASN A 94 8.05 -0.52 -2.01
N LEU A 95 7.24 -1.08 -1.10
CA LEU A 95 7.10 -0.64 0.27
C LEU A 95 7.05 -1.87 1.17
N VAL A 96 7.84 -1.84 2.25
CA VAL A 96 7.69 -2.74 3.39
C VAL A 96 7.69 -1.93 4.67
N VAL A 97 6.98 -2.42 5.68
CA VAL A 97 6.79 -1.72 6.96
C VAL A 97 7.25 -2.63 8.09
N ASP A 98 8.06 -2.08 8.99
CA ASP A 98 8.46 -2.69 10.24
C ASP A 98 7.74 -2.01 11.42
N ILE A 99 7.52 -2.76 12.51
CA ILE A 99 6.99 -2.21 13.76
C ILE A 99 8.11 -2.25 14.78
N VAL A 100 8.64 -1.07 15.12
CA VAL A 100 9.80 -0.91 15.98
C VAL A 100 9.37 -0.37 17.34
N GLN A 101 9.85 -1.00 18.41
CA GLN A 101 9.69 -0.51 19.78
C GLN A 101 10.71 0.61 20.04
N GLY A 102 10.22 1.84 20.23
CA GLY A 102 11.00 2.94 20.79
C GLY A 102 11.05 2.88 22.32
N MET A 103 11.45 3.98 22.99
CA MET A 103 11.50 4.02 24.46
C MET A 103 10.15 3.68 25.10
N ASP A 104 9.09 4.40 24.71
CA ASP A 104 7.77 4.28 25.34
C ASP A 104 6.65 3.89 24.38
N THR A 105 6.92 3.91 23.07
CA THR A 105 5.90 3.77 22.02
C THR A 105 6.37 2.91 20.87
N LEU A 106 5.42 2.21 20.24
CA LEU A 106 5.64 1.52 18.97
C LEU A 106 5.58 2.51 17.82
N TYR A 107 6.45 2.30 16.84
CA TYR A 107 6.57 3.12 15.65
C TYR A 107 6.48 2.24 14.40
N HIS A 108 5.68 2.68 13.43
CA HIS A 108 5.70 2.10 12.09
C HIS A 108 6.83 2.73 11.29
N VAL A 109 7.81 1.95 10.86
CA VAL A 109 8.94 2.40 10.06
C VAL A 109 8.80 1.83 8.66
N MET A 110 8.74 2.71 7.66
CA MET A 110 8.58 2.35 6.26
C MET A 110 9.93 2.32 5.57
N TYR A 111 10.15 1.29 4.76
CA TYR A 111 11.24 1.20 3.79
C TYR A 111 10.64 1.24 2.39
N ILE A 112 10.91 2.33 1.67
CA ILE A 112 10.32 2.63 0.37
C ILE A 112 11.43 2.59 -0.67
N SER A 113 11.35 1.68 -1.64
CA SER A 113 12.29 1.69 -2.76
C SER A 113 11.81 2.62 -3.87
N THR A 114 12.75 3.17 -4.64
CA THR A 114 12.48 3.95 -5.84
C THR A 114 12.78 3.14 -7.11
N GLU A 115 12.25 3.57 -8.24
CA GLU A 115 12.63 3.04 -9.57
C GLU A 115 14.10 3.34 -9.94
N TYR A 116 14.78 4.19 -9.16
CA TYR A 116 16.14 4.66 -9.44
C TYR A 116 17.23 3.99 -8.60
N GLY A 117 16.85 3.09 -7.68
CA GLY A 117 17.82 2.30 -6.92
C GLY A 117 18.16 2.85 -5.54
N THR A 118 17.25 3.68 -5.00
CA THR A 118 17.36 4.25 -3.65
C THR A 118 16.31 3.63 -2.73
N ILE A 119 16.64 3.50 -1.45
CA ILE A 119 15.68 3.12 -0.40
C ILE A 119 15.56 4.26 0.60
N LEU A 120 14.34 4.75 0.81
CA LEU A 120 13.99 5.73 1.82
C LEU A 120 13.48 5.02 3.06
N LYS A 121 14.06 5.34 4.21
CA LYS A 121 13.57 4.93 5.53
C LYS A 121 12.83 6.10 6.16
N ALA A 122 11.55 5.95 6.45
CA ALA A 122 10.71 7.03 6.97
C ALA A 122 9.79 6.54 8.10
N LEU A 123 9.41 7.44 8.99
CA LEU A 123 8.40 7.14 10.00
C LEU A 123 6.99 7.27 9.40
N ALA A 124 6.14 6.26 9.61
CA ALA A 124 4.72 6.32 9.26
C ALA A 124 3.99 7.09 10.35
N THR A 125 3.87 8.41 10.17
CA THR A 125 3.16 9.29 11.11
C THR A 125 2.20 10.22 10.38
N PRO A 126 0.94 10.32 10.84
CA PRO A 126 0.00 11.32 10.34
C PRO A 126 0.21 12.69 10.99
N ASN A 127 1.16 12.82 11.93
CA ASN A 127 1.49 14.10 12.53
C ASN A 127 2.10 15.01 11.47
N LYS A 128 1.39 16.07 11.09
CA LYS A 128 1.81 17.05 10.08
C LYS A 128 3.19 17.66 10.34
N ASN A 129 3.60 17.77 11.61
CA ASN A 129 4.92 18.30 11.98
C ASN A 129 6.06 17.31 11.71
N LEU A 130 5.75 16.02 11.59
CA LEU A 130 6.69 14.93 11.34
C LEU A 130 6.38 14.21 10.01
N GLN A 131 5.47 14.75 9.22
CA GLN A 131 5.06 14.18 7.95
C GLN A 131 6.26 14.20 6.99
N GLY A 132 6.57 13.05 6.39
CA GLY A 132 7.80 12.92 5.62
C GLY A 132 9.08 13.02 6.47
N CYS A 133 9.05 12.65 7.76
CA CYS A 133 10.27 12.49 8.54
C CYS A 133 11.10 11.32 7.99
N TYR A 134 12.00 11.64 7.06
CA TYR A 134 13.00 10.74 6.51
C TYR A 134 14.10 10.53 7.55
N LEU A 135 14.25 9.27 7.95
CA LEU A 135 15.31 8.84 8.86
C LEU A 135 16.61 8.63 8.11
N GLU A 136 16.51 8.12 6.88
CA GLU A 136 17.67 7.70 6.09
C GLU A 136 17.33 7.57 4.61
N GLU A 137 18.28 7.92 3.74
CA GLU A 137 18.25 7.64 2.31
C GLU A 137 19.46 6.76 1.96
N MET A 138 19.20 5.58 1.40
CA MET A 138 20.22 4.58 1.08
C MET A 138 20.35 4.43 -0.43
N GLU A 139 21.45 4.91 -0.99
CA GLU A 139 21.82 4.67 -2.39
C GLU A 139 22.52 3.31 -2.52
N LEU A 140 21.94 2.41 -3.34
CA LEU A 140 22.48 1.05 -3.50
C LEU A 140 23.51 0.93 -4.63
N PHE A 141 23.66 1.98 -5.42
CA PHE A 141 24.48 2.02 -6.62
C PHE A 141 25.43 3.23 -6.59
N PRO A 142 26.57 3.16 -7.28
CA PRO A 142 27.45 4.32 -7.44
C PRO A 142 26.72 5.48 -8.12
N ALA A 143 27.17 6.70 -7.83
CA ALA A 143 26.62 7.92 -8.41
C ALA A 143 26.52 7.83 -9.95
N GLY A 144 25.35 8.19 -10.48
CA GLY A 144 25.05 8.16 -11.93
C GLY A 144 24.53 6.81 -12.45
N VAL A 145 24.58 5.73 -11.66
CA VAL A 145 23.98 4.45 -12.02
C VAL A 145 22.58 4.36 -11.41
N ARG A 146 21.56 4.22 -12.24
CA ARG A 146 20.17 4.01 -11.81
C ARG A 146 19.72 2.62 -12.23
N GLN A 147 19.26 1.83 -11.28
CA GLN A 147 18.67 0.53 -11.54
C GLN A 147 17.45 0.32 -10.65
N PRO A 148 16.39 -0.32 -11.16
CA PRO A 148 15.19 -0.56 -10.38
C PRO A 148 15.44 -1.59 -9.28
N ILE A 149 14.85 -1.33 -8.11
CA ILE A 149 14.71 -2.34 -7.06
C ILE A 149 13.47 -3.17 -7.40
N LEU A 150 13.64 -4.48 -7.50
CA LEU A 150 12.59 -5.42 -7.93
C LEU A 150 11.74 -5.92 -6.77
N SER A 151 12.31 -6.02 -5.57
CA SER A 151 11.59 -6.45 -4.38
C SER A 151 12.23 -5.98 -3.09
N LEU A 152 11.41 -5.81 -2.06
CA LEU A 152 11.81 -5.58 -0.68
C LEU A 152 11.12 -6.60 0.23
N GLN A 153 11.86 -7.19 1.16
CA GLN A 153 11.37 -8.18 2.13
C GLN A 153 12.06 -7.99 3.48
N ILE A 154 11.31 -7.99 4.57
CA ILE A 154 11.86 -7.92 5.92
C ILE A 154 11.91 -9.32 6.54
N LEU A 155 13.08 -9.71 7.03
CA LEU A 155 13.23 -10.88 7.90
C LEU A 155 13.40 -10.41 9.35
N HIS A 156 12.30 -10.44 10.11
CA HIS A 156 12.26 -9.95 11.49
C HIS A 156 13.19 -10.71 12.44
N SER A 157 13.34 -12.03 12.27
CA SER A 157 14.20 -12.87 13.13
C SER A 157 15.68 -12.52 13.05
N ASP A 158 16.13 -12.01 11.91
CA ASP A 158 17.50 -11.61 11.60
C ASP A 158 17.64 -10.07 11.50
N ARG A 159 16.56 -9.35 11.83
CA ARG A 159 16.44 -7.88 11.79
C ARG A 159 17.06 -7.27 10.54
N SER A 160 16.73 -7.84 9.38
CA SER A 160 17.37 -7.52 8.10
C SER A 160 16.36 -7.27 6.99
N LEU A 161 16.67 -6.27 6.16
CA LEU A 161 15.98 -5.97 4.89
C LEU A 161 16.71 -6.67 3.74
N PHE A 162 15.98 -7.51 3.01
CA PHE A 162 16.42 -8.12 1.77
C PHE A 162 15.93 -7.29 0.58
N VAL A 163 16.85 -7.00 -0.33
CA VAL A 163 16.60 -6.18 -1.52
C VAL A 163 16.92 -6.99 -2.77
N GLY A 164 15.89 -7.24 -3.59
CA GLY A 164 16.05 -7.91 -4.88
C GLY A 164 16.44 -6.92 -5.97
N LEU A 165 17.56 -7.19 -6.62
CA LEU A 165 18.04 -6.47 -7.81
C LEU A 165 18.05 -7.41 -9.03
N ASN A 166 18.37 -6.89 -10.21
CA ASN A 166 18.40 -7.70 -11.44
C ASN A 166 19.41 -8.86 -11.41
N ASP A 167 20.56 -8.66 -10.77
CA ASP A 167 21.72 -9.56 -10.82
C ASP A 167 22.08 -10.17 -9.46
N ARG A 168 21.51 -9.67 -8.36
CA ARG A 168 21.86 -10.08 -7.00
C ARG A 168 20.77 -9.75 -5.98
N VAL A 169 20.94 -10.28 -4.78
CA VAL A 169 20.16 -9.93 -3.59
C VAL A 169 21.09 -9.29 -2.57
N LEU A 170 20.69 -8.16 -2.01
CA LEU A 170 21.41 -7.50 -0.92
C LEU A 170 20.71 -7.78 0.41
N LYS A 171 21.50 -7.93 1.47
CA LYS A 171 21.03 -7.98 2.86
C LYS A 171 21.52 -6.72 3.58
N ILE A 172 20.59 -5.93 4.09
CA ILE A 172 20.86 -4.67 4.79
C ILE A 172 20.31 -4.77 6.22
N PRO A 173 21.10 -4.52 7.28
CA PRO A 173 20.59 -4.46 8.64
C PRO A 173 19.53 -3.36 8.80
N LEU A 174 18.42 -3.64 9.49
CA LEU A 174 17.35 -2.66 9.72
C LEU A 174 17.84 -1.50 10.61
N GLU A 175 18.73 -1.81 11.55
CA GLU A 175 19.37 -0.87 12.46
C GLU A 175 20.79 -0.56 12.01
N ARG A 176 21.07 0.72 11.78
CA ARG A 176 22.39 1.22 11.37
C ARG A 176 22.91 2.29 12.33
N CYS A 177 22.56 2.19 13.60
CA CYS A 177 22.79 3.24 14.61
C CYS A 177 24.26 3.66 14.73
N SER A 178 25.21 2.76 14.50
CA SER A 178 26.64 3.07 14.50
C SER A 178 27.08 4.07 13.41
N THR A 179 26.24 4.32 12.41
CA THR A 179 26.48 5.32 11.36
C THR A 179 26.21 6.75 11.85
N TYR A 180 25.48 6.90 12.95
CA TYR A 180 25.12 8.19 13.52
C TYR A 180 25.90 8.42 14.83
N THR A 181 26.58 9.55 14.92
CA THR A 181 27.15 10.02 16.19
C THR A 181 26.08 10.75 16.98
N SER A 182 25.83 10.34 18.22
CA SER A 182 25.00 11.13 19.13
C SER A 182 25.73 12.43 19.43
N GLU A 183 25.17 13.58 19.02
CA GLU A 183 25.55 14.84 19.65
C GLU A 183 25.00 14.83 21.08
N MET A 184 25.90 15.10 22.02
CA MET A 184 25.64 15.12 23.47
C MET A 184 25.27 16.53 23.91
#